data_AF-A0A1Z8WY80-F1
#
_entry.id   AF-A0A1Z8WY80-F1
#
_cell.length_a   1.000
_cell.length_b   1.000
_cell.length_c   1.000
_cell.angle_alpha   90.00
_cell.angle_beta   90.00
_cell.angle_gamma   90.00
#
_symmetry.space_group_name_H-M   'P 1'
#
loop_
_entity.id
_entity.type
_entity.pdbx_description
1 polymer ?
#
loop_
_entity_poly.entity_id
_entity_poly.type
_entity_poly.pdbx_seq_one_letter_code
_entity_poly.pdbx_strand_id
1 'polypeptide(L)'
;MKLDIRIIRIYTCVTLLFFICPKADLTADDTNTSENFWDHLKIHRFNLEVSSTEWKAIEALNPNNSLSLERILKKKNGKQRQLHRSRFPWGEGSITINGQTLNGIGLRYKGNASFNLMRGSLKRNMKLKLDWTDRDQNYNSVETLNLNAGGLDPSKLRDAFGYWLFRQAGVPAPRTTFAEVSLTIPGRYDKENLGLYTIVEQVNKSFLKNHFGSKKGLLMKPEGIASVEYHGDDWRFYESLYRPDNKPSLAKSKRVMEFAHLVNLSSENEFRTSIESFLDIDGFLHFIALNSLIVNLDTLLAMPQNYYLHLGVENNKFVFFPWDLDISFAGWPLGGKAEDQMKLSLEHPHSSDEHKLIDRLLAIESIKLKYNKIIRKLVEGIFSKKQLIKSFEKFEETILGARERDTAATKSRNERGYPSPFGYNPPSISQFIDKRISSIKRQLNGQESGYIFIHKRPGGRLGHLAQSSFGRGRLAMHMLVQGDINKDKWISKKELLKLLSDWFDSMDQKKVGKLNKTEFIKALPDAFYTNGRKPIGPIPELYVSEGLFSLADSDNDGMATKKSLISSFEGTLKKMALVNNEKLNQQSLLTAIRSIISQ
;
A
#
# COMPACT_ATOMS: atom_id res chain seq x y z
N MET A 1 46.64 80.81 -26.90
CA MET A 1 46.63 80.55 -25.44
C MET A 1 46.92 79.06 -25.24
N LYS A 2 48.09 78.74 -24.66
CA LYS A 2 48.61 77.45 -24.08
C LYS A 2 48.24 76.11 -24.78
N LEU A 3 49.19 75.42 -25.42
CA LEU A 3 50.14 74.40 -24.90
C LEU A 3 49.53 73.02 -24.49
N ASP A 4 49.60 72.07 -25.43
CA ASP A 4 50.42 70.83 -25.40
C ASP A 4 50.23 69.67 -24.38
N ILE A 5 50.52 68.44 -24.89
CA ILE A 5 50.95 67.16 -24.26
C ILE A 5 49.92 66.04 -23.92
N ARG A 6 49.85 65.08 -24.87
CA ARG A 6 49.95 63.58 -24.81
C ARG A 6 49.89 62.75 -23.48
N ILE A 7 49.29 61.54 -23.62
CA ILE A 7 49.61 60.17 -23.06
C ILE A 7 48.56 59.43 -22.15
N ILE A 8 48.00 58.33 -22.69
CA ILE A 8 47.84 56.92 -22.21
C ILE A 8 47.50 56.63 -20.71
N ARG A 9 46.45 55.82 -20.42
CA ARG A 9 46.49 54.38 -19.98
C ARG A 9 45.17 53.87 -19.36
N ILE A 10 44.85 52.60 -19.65
CA ILE A 10 43.82 51.71 -19.08
C ILE A 10 44.10 51.42 -17.59
N TYR A 11 43.07 51.28 -16.74
CA TYR A 11 43.01 50.26 -15.67
C TYR A 11 41.58 49.94 -15.19
N THR A 12 41.33 48.64 -15.10
CA THR A 12 40.20 47.92 -14.51
C THR A 12 40.10 48.15 -12.99
N CYS A 13 38.90 48.23 -12.43
CA CYS A 13 38.67 48.05 -10.99
C CYS A 13 37.50 47.10 -10.75
N VAL A 14 37.83 45.90 -10.29
CA VAL A 14 36.94 44.90 -9.71
C VAL A 14 36.69 45.31 -8.26
N THR A 15 35.44 45.54 -7.87
CA THR A 15 35.07 45.75 -6.47
C THR A 15 34.44 44.47 -5.92
N LEU A 16 35.19 43.77 -5.06
CA LEU A 16 34.69 42.73 -4.16
C LEU A 16 33.74 43.39 -3.15
N LEU A 17 32.48 42.97 -3.11
CA LEU A 17 31.56 43.25 -2.00
C LEU A 17 31.42 41.99 -1.15
N PHE A 18 32.10 42.00 0.00
CA PHE A 18 31.87 41.07 1.10
C PHE A 18 30.46 41.31 1.66
N PHE A 19 29.53 40.36 1.45
CA PHE A 19 28.29 40.33 2.22
C PHE A 19 28.56 39.71 3.59
N ILE A 20 28.56 40.56 4.61
CA ILE A 20 28.50 40.17 6.02
C ILE A 20 27.07 39.63 6.28
N CYS A 21 26.99 38.36 6.63
CA CYS A 21 25.73 37.70 7.01
C CYS A 21 25.31 38.21 8.41
N PRO A 22 24.12 38.80 8.59
CA PRO A 22 23.64 39.11 9.93
C PRO A 22 23.17 37.81 10.60
N LYS A 23 23.75 37.50 11.76
CA LYS A 23 23.18 36.53 12.71
C LYS A 23 21.79 37.01 13.08
N ALA A 24 20.77 36.33 12.60
CA ALA A 24 19.40 36.53 13.06
C ALA A 24 19.24 35.82 14.40
N ASP A 25 19.03 36.60 15.45
CA ASP A 25 18.58 36.12 16.75
C ASP A 25 17.18 35.51 16.62
N LEU A 26 17.09 34.24 17.00
CA LEU A 26 15.85 33.48 17.14
C LEU A 26 15.08 34.04 18.33
N THR A 27 14.02 34.82 18.07
CA THR A 27 12.99 35.09 19.07
C THR A 27 11.87 34.07 18.92
N ALA A 28 11.61 33.39 20.03
CA ALA A 28 10.70 32.28 20.16
C ALA A 28 9.24 32.75 20.15
N ASP A 29 8.46 32.18 19.24
CA ASP A 29 7.06 31.83 19.49
C ASP A 29 6.86 30.41 18.95
N ASP A 30 7.28 29.43 19.75
CA ASP A 30 7.50 28.03 19.36
C ASP A 30 6.47 27.11 20.01
N THR A 31 5.19 27.48 19.95
CA THR A 31 4.10 26.69 20.55
C THR A 31 3.52 25.61 19.63
N ASN A 32 4.15 25.30 18.49
CA ASN A 32 3.78 24.11 17.70
C ASN A 32 4.96 23.45 16.97
N THR A 33 5.95 22.98 17.73
CA THR A 33 7.21 22.38 17.24
C THR A 33 7.02 21.21 16.25
N SER A 34 5.90 20.47 16.33
CA SER A 34 5.59 19.38 15.39
C SER A 34 5.15 19.86 14.01
N GLU A 35 4.45 20.99 13.92
CA GLU A 35 4.05 21.59 12.63
C GLU A 35 5.27 22.14 11.91
N ASN A 36 6.24 22.70 12.65
CA ASN A 36 7.53 23.17 12.13
C ASN A 36 8.42 22.06 11.55
N PHE A 37 8.18 20.79 11.91
CA PHE A 37 8.82 19.63 11.30
C PHE A 37 8.07 19.15 10.04
N TRP A 38 6.74 19.08 10.11
CA TRP A 38 5.91 18.61 8.99
C TRP A 38 5.60 19.70 7.95
N ASP A 39 6.61 20.50 7.62
CA ASP A 39 6.56 21.49 6.56
C ASP A 39 6.99 20.89 5.22
N HIS A 40 6.08 20.95 4.24
CA HIS A 40 6.27 20.42 2.90
C HIS A 40 7.14 21.33 2.01
N LEU A 41 7.53 22.50 2.49
CA LEU A 41 8.46 23.43 1.82
C LEU A 41 9.82 23.50 2.52
N LYS A 42 10.13 22.50 3.35
CA LYS A 42 11.37 22.43 4.12
C LYS A 42 12.18 21.18 3.80
N ILE A 43 13.50 21.34 3.80
CA ILE A 43 14.47 20.25 3.69
C ILE A 43 15.30 20.19 4.96
N HIS A 44 15.25 19.04 5.63
CA HIS A 44 16.06 18.74 6.79
C HIS A 44 17.40 18.10 6.41
N ARG A 45 18.36 18.14 7.33
CA ARG A 45 19.63 17.40 7.22
C ARG A 45 19.63 16.23 8.17
N PHE A 46 19.67 15.02 7.64
CA PHE A 46 19.71 13.79 8.42
C PHE A 46 21.08 13.13 8.25
N ASN A 47 21.75 12.78 9.33
CA ASN A 47 22.88 11.84 9.29
C ASN A 47 22.50 10.56 10.02
N LEU A 48 22.45 9.44 9.31
CA LEU A 48 22.28 8.12 9.89
C LEU A 48 23.65 7.54 10.22
N GLU A 49 23.86 7.12 11.46
CA GLU A 49 25.08 6.43 11.86
C GLU A 49 24.76 5.02 12.35
N VAL A 50 25.41 4.03 11.71
CA VAL A 50 25.11 2.62 11.91
C VAL A 50 26.42 1.83 11.89
N SER A 51 26.63 0.95 12.86
CA SER A 51 27.79 0.06 12.83
C SER A 51 27.76 -0.88 11.62
N SER A 52 28.92 -1.30 11.12
CA SER A 52 29.03 -2.29 10.04
C SER A 52 28.26 -3.59 10.33
N THR A 53 28.20 -4.00 11.59
CA THR A 53 27.43 -5.18 12.01
C THR A 53 25.93 -4.98 11.93
N GLU A 54 25.42 -3.82 12.35
CA GLU A 54 23.99 -3.50 12.30
C GLU A 54 23.54 -3.26 10.86
N TRP A 55 24.36 -2.59 10.04
CA TRP A 55 24.05 -2.36 8.63
C TRP A 55 23.96 -3.67 7.83
N LYS A 56 24.87 -4.62 8.07
CA LYS A 56 24.78 -5.95 7.45
C LYS A 56 23.54 -6.73 7.94
N ALA A 57 23.15 -6.53 9.19
CA ALA A 57 22.04 -7.26 9.79
C ALA A 57 20.65 -6.84 9.26
N ILE A 58 20.50 -5.64 8.70
CA ILE A 58 19.23 -5.18 8.11
C ILE A 58 19.00 -5.66 6.68
N GLU A 59 19.93 -6.42 6.10
CA GLU A 59 19.73 -7.04 4.79
C GLU A 59 18.45 -7.89 4.76
N ALA A 60 17.69 -7.76 3.69
CA ALA A 60 16.43 -8.50 3.55
C ALA A 60 16.72 -10.00 3.45
N LEU A 61 16.03 -10.78 4.27
CA LEU A 61 16.18 -12.22 4.29
C LEU A 61 15.58 -12.82 3.02
N ASN A 62 16.26 -13.83 2.48
CA ASN A 62 15.72 -14.70 1.47
C ASN A 62 15.01 -15.87 2.16
N PRO A 63 13.67 -15.98 2.09
CA PRO A 63 12.95 -17.06 2.76
C PRO A 63 13.34 -18.46 2.26
N ASN A 64 13.97 -18.56 1.09
CA ASN A 64 14.45 -19.83 0.53
C ASN A 64 15.86 -20.22 1.00
N ASN A 65 16.52 -19.46 1.88
CA ASN A 65 17.87 -19.74 2.35
C ASN A 65 17.93 -19.78 3.90
N SER A 66 17.57 -20.94 4.47
CA SER A 66 17.47 -21.20 5.93
C SER A 66 18.77 -20.95 6.70
N LEU A 67 19.93 -21.24 6.11
CA LEU A 67 21.24 -21.06 6.77
C LEU A 67 21.60 -19.57 6.99
N SER A 68 21.05 -18.67 6.16
CA SER A 68 21.23 -17.23 6.33
C SER A 68 20.37 -16.65 7.47
N LEU A 69 19.22 -17.27 7.76
CA LEU A 69 18.25 -16.82 8.76
C LEU A 69 18.80 -16.92 10.19
N GLU A 70 19.39 -18.03 10.60
CA GLU A 70 19.83 -18.20 12.00
C GLU A 70 21.00 -17.30 12.40
N ARG A 71 21.95 -17.06 11.49
CA ARG A 71 23.18 -16.29 11.79
C ARG A 71 22.95 -14.78 11.78
N ILE A 72 22.04 -14.28 10.94
CA ILE A 72 21.75 -12.84 10.84
C ILE A 72 20.82 -12.38 11.97
N LEU A 73 19.94 -13.27 12.46
CA LEU A 73 18.89 -12.91 13.42
C LEU A 73 19.37 -12.81 14.87
N LYS A 74 20.55 -13.33 15.23
CA LYS A 74 21.08 -13.17 16.60
C LYS A 74 21.85 -11.85 16.74
N LYS A 75 21.45 -11.01 17.70
CA LYS A 75 22.25 -9.87 18.18
C LYS A 75 23.48 -10.39 18.92
N LYS A 76 24.51 -9.54 19.10
CA LYS A 76 25.73 -9.86 19.88
C LYS A 76 25.42 -10.33 21.31
N ASN A 77 24.34 -9.82 21.90
CA ASN A 77 23.87 -10.19 23.24
C ASN A 77 23.01 -11.47 23.27
N GLY A 78 22.98 -12.25 22.18
CA GLY A 78 22.22 -13.50 22.07
C GLY A 78 20.72 -13.32 21.79
N LYS A 79 20.15 -12.12 21.92
CA LYS A 79 18.74 -11.87 21.65
C LYS A 79 18.42 -11.97 20.15
N GLN A 80 17.24 -12.48 19.83
CA GLN A 80 16.73 -12.51 18.46
C GLN A 80 16.33 -11.11 17.99
N ARG A 81 16.60 -10.81 16.72
CA ARG A 81 16.20 -9.57 16.05
C ARG A 81 14.71 -9.63 15.73
N GLN A 82 14.05 -8.49 15.92
CA GLN A 82 12.68 -8.33 15.49
C GLN A 82 12.63 -8.28 13.96
N LEU A 83 11.63 -8.95 13.37
CA LEU A 83 11.41 -9.01 11.93
C LEU A 83 10.13 -8.29 11.53
N HIS A 84 10.18 -7.57 10.42
CA HIS A 84 8.99 -7.08 9.73
C HIS A 84 8.67 -7.98 8.52
N ARG A 85 7.42 -8.49 8.47
CA ARG A 85 6.91 -9.41 7.43
C ARG A 85 7.82 -10.62 7.19
N SER A 86 8.47 -11.12 8.24
CA SER A 86 9.42 -12.24 8.18
C SER A 86 10.57 -12.05 7.17
N ARG A 87 10.83 -10.81 6.74
CA ARG A 87 11.76 -10.50 5.64
C ARG A 87 12.75 -9.40 5.98
N PHE A 88 12.33 -8.37 6.71
CA PHE A 88 13.15 -7.19 6.98
C PHE A 88 13.51 -7.11 8.46
N PRO A 89 14.75 -7.48 8.85
CA PRO A 89 15.21 -7.33 10.22
C PRO A 89 15.32 -5.86 10.63
N TRP A 90 15.11 -5.59 11.91
CA TRP A 90 15.46 -4.31 12.52
C TRP A 90 16.92 -4.30 12.97
N GLY A 91 17.61 -3.23 12.61
CA GLY A 91 18.93 -2.85 13.11
C GLY A 91 18.82 -1.65 14.05
N GLU A 92 19.94 -1.33 14.68
CA GLU A 92 20.07 -0.26 15.67
C GLU A 92 21.18 0.72 15.28
N GLY A 93 20.99 2.00 15.56
CA GLY A 93 21.96 3.05 15.25
C GLY A 93 21.57 4.38 15.89
N SER A 94 22.10 5.48 15.36
CA SER A 94 21.70 6.83 15.73
C SER A 94 21.30 7.64 14.49
N ILE A 95 20.56 8.71 14.72
CA ILE A 95 20.25 9.71 13.69
C ILE A 95 20.52 11.10 14.25
N THR A 96 21.17 11.95 13.47
CA THR A 96 21.26 13.39 13.75
C THR A 96 20.33 14.14 12.82
N ILE A 97 19.34 14.84 13.37
CA ILE A 97 18.35 15.65 12.65
C ILE A 97 18.63 17.12 12.93
N ASN A 98 19.05 17.87 11.90
CA ASN A 98 19.37 19.31 12.01
C ASN A 98 20.31 19.64 13.18
N GLY A 99 21.29 18.77 13.46
CA GLY A 99 22.25 18.94 14.55
C GLY A 99 21.88 18.28 15.88
N GLN A 100 20.63 17.84 16.06
CA GLN A 100 20.21 17.10 17.26
C GLN A 100 20.34 15.59 17.05
N THR A 101 21.14 14.93 17.88
CA THR A 101 21.38 13.47 17.81
C THR A 101 20.40 12.71 18.70
N LEU A 102 19.81 11.66 18.14
CA LEU A 102 19.00 10.66 18.82
C LEU A 102 19.69 9.30 18.68
N ASN A 103 19.99 8.67 19.83
CA ASN A 103 20.70 7.40 19.89
C ASN A 103 19.72 6.22 20.04
N GLY A 104 20.18 5.01 19.74
CA GLY A 104 19.39 3.80 19.94
C GLY A 104 18.12 3.74 19.08
N ILE A 105 18.13 4.38 17.92
CA ILE A 105 17.01 4.31 16.97
C ILE A 105 16.98 2.96 16.26
N GLY A 106 15.79 2.53 15.89
CA GLY A 106 15.57 1.33 15.10
C GLY A 106 15.50 1.69 13.62
N LEU A 107 16.19 0.94 12.76
CA LEU A 107 16.14 1.14 11.32
C LEU A 107 15.93 -0.17 10.57
N ARG A 108 15.23 -0.10 9.43
CA ARG A 108 15.11 -1.21 8.48
C ARG A 108 14.76 -0.71 7.09
N TYR A 109 15.00 -1.55 6.08
CA TYR A 109 14.40 -1.35 4.77
C TYR A 109 12.86 -1.50 4.81
N LYS A 110 12.19 -0.86 3.84
CA LYS A 110 10.74 -0.99 3.61
C LYS A 110 10.40 -1.10 2.13
N GLY A 111 9.14 -1.45 1.86
CA GLY A 111 8.59 -1.61 0.52
C GLY A 111 8.60 -3.06 0.05
N ASN A 112 7.92 -3.32 -1.07
CA ASN A 112 7.90 -4.62 -1.71
C ASN A 112 8.49 -4.54 -3.11
N ALA A 113 7.72 -4.04 -4.09
CA ALA A 113 8.19 -3.83 -5.45
C ALA A 113 9.36 -2.83 -5.49
N SER A 114 9.21 -1.67 -4.83
CA SER A 114 10.26 -0.65 -4.76
C SER A 114 11.57 -1.21 -4.20
N PHE A 115 11.53 -2.01 -3.12
CA PHE A 115 12.74 -2.57 -2.53
C PHE A 115 13.51 -3.45 -3.51
N ASN A 116 12.79 -4.27 -4.28
CA ASN A 116 13.39 -5.14 -5.28
C ASN A 116 13.93 -4.34 -6.48
N LEU A 117 13.22 -3.30 -6.92
CA LEU A 117 13.65 -2.42 -8.02
C LEU A 117 14.92 -1.65 -7.67
N MET A 118 15.07 -1.26 -6.41
CA MET A 118 16.21 -0.49 -5.90
C MET A 118 17.41 -1.38 -5.49
N ARG A 119 17.40 -2.67 -5.87
CA ARG A 119 18.49 -3.59 -5.54
C ARG A 119 19.78 -3.12 -6.21
N GLY A 120 20.85 -3.06 -5.42
CA GLY A 120 22.18 -2.61 -5.87
C GLY A 120 22.48 -1.13 -5.62
N SER A 121 21.50 -0.33 -5.18
CA SER A 121 21.74 1.03 -4.67
C SER A 121 21.87 1.04 -3.15
N LEU A 122 22.71 1.93 -2.61
CA LEU A 122 22.81 2.28 -1.20
C LEU A 122 21.60 3.11 -0.76
N LYS A 123 21.05 3.93 -1.66
CA LYS A 123 19.82 4.70 -1.45
C LYS A 123 18.60 3.78 -1.56
N ARG A 124 17.90 3.54 -0.44
CA ARG A 124 16.71 2.67 -0.39
C ARG A 124 15.64 3.21 0.52
N ASN A 125 14.39 2.84 0.25
CA ASN A 125 13.28 3.12 1.14
C ASN A 125 13.56 2.54 2.53
N MET A 126 13.49 3.37 3.57
CA MET A 126 13.76 3.00 4.95
C MET A 126 12.63 3.39 5.88
N LYS A 127 12.56 2.70 7.02
CA LYS A 127 11.72 3.08 8.14
C LYS A 127 12.59 3.22 9.37
N LEU A 128 12.42 4.34 10.06
CA LEU A 128 13.11 4.63 11.31
C LEU A 128 12.09 4.70 12.45
N LYS A 129 12.44 4.12 13.59
CA LYS A 129 11.74 4.26 14.87
C LYS A 129 12.68 4.98 15.82
N LEU A 130 12.31 6.20 16.20
CA LEU A 130 13.08 7.02 17.11
C LEU A 130 12.93 6.51 18.55
N ASP A 131 11.80 5.90 18.86
CA ASP A 131 11.44 5.35 20.18
C ASP A 131 11.88 3.88 20.40
N TRP A 132 12.96 3.45 19.72
CA TRP A 132 13.27 2.03 19.59
C TRP A 132 13.84 1.41 20.87
N THR A 133 14.89 2.00 21.43
CA THR A 133 15.46 1.60 22.74
C THR A 133 14.89 2.40 23.90
N ASP A 134 14.60 3.68 23.69
CA ASP A 134 13.98 4.58 24.65
C ASP A 134 12.55 4.88 24.18
N ARG A 135 11.55 4.55 25.00
CA ARG A 135 10.13 4.67 24.63
C ARG A 135 9.60 6.10 24.67
N ASP A 136 10.30 7.00 25.34
CA ASP A 136 9.90 8.40 25.46
C ASP A 136 10.62 9.29 24.43
N GLN A 137 11.65 8.76 23.77
CA GLN A 137 12.43 9.47 22.76
C GLN A 137 11.60 9.79 21.49
N ASN A 138 11.60 11.07 21.12
CA ASN A 138 10.94 11.57 19.93
C ASN A 138 11.69 12.81 19.38
N TYR A 139 11.36 13.22 18.15
CA TYR A 139 11.79 14.50 17.57
C TYR A 139 10.56 15.34 17.28
N ASN A 140 10.33 16.43 18.01
CA ASN A 140 9.14 17.28 17.85
C ASN A 140 7.83 16.48 17.80
N SER A 141 7.63 15.58 18.76
CA SER A 141 6.49 14.63 18.83
C SER A 141 6.43 13.56 17.72
N VAL A 142 7.50 13.41 16.93
CA VAL A 142 7.62 12.35 15.91
C VAL A 142 8.40 11.18 16.48
N GLU A 143 7.80 9.99 16.42
CA GLU A 143 8.41 8.73 16.90
C GLU A 143 8.82 7.82 15.75
N THR A 144 8.25 8.00 14.55
CA THR A 144 8.48 7.12 13.40
C THR A 144 8.57 7.93 12.11
N LEU A 145 9.61 7.67 11.33
CA LEU A 145 9.87 8.31 10.04
C LEU A 145 9.83 7.27 8.92
N ASN A 146 9.04 7.52 7.87
CA ASN A 146 9.10 6.74 6.63
C ASN A 146 9.92 7.53 5.60
N LEU A 147 11.09 7.01 5.25
CA LEU A 147 11.99 7.60 4.27
C LEU A 147 11.68 6.99 2.90
N ASN A 148 11.10 7.78 2.01
CA ASN A 148 10.80 7.43 0.62
C ASN A 148 11.87 8.01 -0.29
N ALA A 149 12.59 7.14 -0.99
CA ALA A 149 13.68 7.50 -1.90
C ALA A 149 13.19 7.91 -3.32
N GLY A 150 11.87 7.76 -3.57
CA GLY A 150 11.20 8.13 -4.82
C GLY A 150 11.69 7.37 -6.05
N GLY A 151 11.95 6.06 -5.94
CA GLY A 151 12.63 5.30 -7.00
C GLY A 151 11.95 5.33 -8.36
N LEU A 152 10.61 5.25 -8.40
CA LEU A 152 9.81 5.33 -9.64
C LEU A 152 9.31 6.74 -9.94
N ASP A 153 9.67 7.72 -9.11
CA ASP A 153 9.25 9.11 -9.28
C ASP A 153 10.44 9.99 -9.69
N PRO A 154 10.55 10.36 -10.98
CA PRO A 154 11.61 11.26 -11.43
C PRO A 154 11.54 12.65 -10.78
N SER A 155 10.35 13.12 -10.38
CA SER A 155 10.18 14.43 -9.76
C SER A 155 10.60 14.44 -8.29
N LYS A 156 10.53 13.30 -7.60
CA LYS A 156 10.60 13.14 -6.14
C LYS A 156 9.47 13.83 -5.36
N LEU A 157 8.43 14.31 -6.04
CA LEU A 157 7.36 15.14 -5.48
C LEU A 157 5.97 14.49 -5.49
N ARG A 158 5.74 13.37 -6.19
CA ARG A 158 4.39 12.81 -6.35
C ARG A 158 3.72 12.46 -5.02
N ASP A 159 4.46 11.84 -4.10
CA ASP A 159 3.97 11.59 -2.74
C ASP A 159 3.59 12.91 -2.05
N ALA A 160 4.53 13.86 -1.95
CA ALA A 160 4.35 15.09 -1.20
C ALA A 160 3.21 15.96 -1.75
N PHE A 161 3.17 16.13 -3.08
CA PHE A 161 2.14 16.91 -3.76
C PHE A 161 0.78 16.22 -3.72
N GLY A 162 0.74 14.89 -3.92
CA GLY A 162 -0.47 14.09 -3.81
C GLY A 162 -1.10 14.17 -2.43
N TYR A 163 -0.33 13.91 -1.36
CA TYR A 163 -0.83 14.01 0.00
C TYR A 163 -1.28 15.42 0.37
N TRP A 164 -0.55 16.44 -0.09
CA TRP A 164 -0.96 17.84 0.09
C TRP A 164 -2.33 18.11 -0.54
N LEU A 165 -2.56 17.68 -1.77
CA LEU A 165 -3.87 17.80 -2.44
C LEU A 165 -4.98 17.08 -1.66
N PHE A 166 -4.74 15.89 -1.10
CA PHE A 166 -5.73 15.18 -0.28
C PHE A 166 -6.13 15.97 0.96
N ARG A 167 -5.15 16.55 1.66
CA ARG A 167 -5.43 17.42 2.82
C ARG A 167 -6.21 18.68 2.40
N GLN A 168 -5.86 19.30 1.27
CA GLN A 168 -6.62 20.44 0.73
C GLN A 168 -8.05 20.08 0.32
N ALA A 169 -8.30 18.82 -0.05
CA ALA A 169 -9.62 18.30 -0.36
C ALA A 169 -10.41 17.83 0.87
N GLY A 170 -9.89 18.02 2.09
CA GLY A 170 -10.55 17.62 3.34
C GLY A 170 -10.47 16.12 3.64
N VAL A 171 -9.64 15.36 2.91
CA VAL A 171 -9.41 13.94 3.20
C VAL A 171 -8.25 13.82 4.18
N PRO A 172 -8.39 13.07 5.29
CA PRO A 172 -7.25 12.77 6.16
C PRO A 172 -6.11 12.18 5.33
N ALA A 173 -4.90 12.69 5.44
CA ALA A 173 -3.78 12.19 4.65
C ALA A 173 -2.45 12.49 5.36
N PRO A 174 -1.45 11.60 5.28
CA PRO A 174 -0.14 11.82 5.86
C PRO A 174 0.44 13.20 5.53
N ARG A 175 1.03 13.87 6.51
CA ARG A 175 1.90 15.03 6.25
C ARG A 175 3.22 14.56 5.65
N THR A 176 3.92 15.49 4.99
CA THR A 176 5.22 15.22 4.36
C THR A 176 6.19 16.37 4.58
N THR A 177 7.47 16.03 4.66
CA THR A 177 8.60 16.97 4.56
C THR A 177 9.73 16.31 3.77
N PHE A 178 10.87 16.96 3.60
CA PHE A 178 12.02 16.41 2.89
C PHE A 178 13.25 16.32 3.77
N ALA A 179 14.16 15.42 3.45
CA ALA A 179 15.50 15.40 4.05
C ALA A 179 16.57 15.03 3.04
N GLU A 180 17.70 15.72 3.07
CA GLU A 180 18.95 15.20 2.53
C GLU A 180 19.57 14.28 3.58
N VAL A 181 19.75 13.02 3.21
CA VAL A 181 20.20 11.96 4.12
C VAL A 181 21.65 11.60 3.81
N SER A 182 22.52 11.61 4.81
CA SER A 182 23.86 11.05 4.77
C SER A 182 23.98 9.79 5.64
N LEU A 183 24.95 8.93 5.31
CA LEU A 183 25.22 7.67 6.01
C LEU A 183 26.66 7.62 6.51
N THR A 184 26.82 7.40 7.80
CA THR A 184 28.08 7.05 8.45
C THR A 184 28.06 5.57 8.83
N ILE A 185 29.04 4.83 8.33
CA ILE A 185 29.39 3.49 8.79
C ILE A 185 30.88 3.53 9.16
N PRO A 186 31.23 3.50 10.45
CA PRO A 186 32.63 3.58 10.88
C PRO A 186 33.53 2.61 10.12
N GLY A 187 34.62 3.15 9.55
CA GLY A 187 35.59 2.40 8.73
C GLY A 187 35.14 2.08 7.30
N ARG A 188 33.97 2.57 6.84
CA ARG A 188 33.44 2.31 5.49
C ARG A 188 32.89 3.54 4.79
N TYR A 189 32.04 4.31 5.45
CA TYR A 189 31.42 5.53 4.92
C TYR A 189 31.49 6.63 5.98
N ASP A 190 31.96 7.82 5.62
CA ASP A 190 31.87 9.01 6.47
C ASP A 190 30.94 10.03 5.81
N LYS A 191 29.74 10.20 6.38
CA LYS A 191 28.67 11.06 5.86
C LYS A 191 28.44 10.91 4.35
N GLU A 192 28.46 9.67 3.85
CA GLU A 192 28.18 9.36 2.45
C GLU A 192 26.78 9.89 2.09
N ASN A 193 26.69 10.78 1.11
CA ASN A 193 25.43 11.45 0.78
C ASN A 193 24.48 10.49 0.08
N LEU A 194 23.48 9.94 0.78
CA LEU A 194 22.46 9.09 0.15
C LEU A 194 21.51 9.88 -0.75
N GLY A 195 21.40 11.20 -0.60
CA GLY A 195 20.58 12.08 -1.41
C GLY A 195 19.22 12.43 -0.78
N LEU A 196 18.32 12.98 -1.60
CA LEU A 196 17.02 13.51 -1.17
C LEU A 196 15.99 12.41 -0.90
N TYR A 197 15.31 12.47 0.24
CA TYR A 197 14.18 11.61 0.59
C TYR A 197 12.94 12.45 0.88
N THR A 198 11.78 11.94 0.47
CA THR A 198 10.48 12.39 0.97
C THR A 198 10.21 11.68 2.29
N ILE A 199 9.99 12.44 3.35
CA ILE A 199 9.62 11.93 4.66
C ILE A 199 8.10 11.93 4.74
N VAL A 200 7.50 10.75 4.94
CA VAL A 200 6.05 10.59 5.02
C VAL A 200 5.64 10.24 6.44
N GLU A 201 4.67 10.97 6.97
CA GLU A 201 4.10 10.75 8.31
C GLU A 201 3.63 9.30 8.46
N GLN A 202 3.94 8.71 9.61
CA GLN A 202 3.43 7.40 9.94
C GLN A 202 1.96 7.49 10.34
N VAL A 203 1.10 6.80 9.59
CA VAL A 203 -0.28 6.53 10.04
C VAL A 203 -0.23 5.58 11.24
N ASN A 204 -0.51 6.11 12.41
CA ASN A 204 -0.56 5.40 13.70
C ASN A 204 -1.54 6.12 14.64
N LYS A 205 -1.51 5.80 15.93
CA LYS A 205 -2.36 6.44 16.95
C LYS A 205 -2.19 7.96 17.02
N SER A 206 -1.00 8.50 16.79
CA SER A 206 -0.76 9.95 16.78
C SER A 206 -1.42 10.61 15.57
N PHE A 207 -1.33 9.99 14.38
CA PHE A 207 -2.10 10.41 13.22
C PHE A 207 -3.61 10.40 13.51
N LEU A 208 -4.13 9.33 14.13
CA LEU A 208 -5.56 9.26 14.48
C LEU A 208 -5.97 10.37 15.45
N LYS A 209 -5.14 10.67 16.46
CA LYS A 209 -5.40 11.77 17.40
C LYS A 209 -5.49 13.11 16.66
N ASN A 210 -4.57 13.36 15.73
CA ASN A 210 -4.49 14.63 15.02
C ASN A 210 -5.65 14.83 14.03
N HIS A 211 -6.11 13.77 13.36
CA HIS A 211 -7.16 13.87 12.34
C HIS A 211 -8.57 13.59 12.85
N PHE A 212 -8.71 12.82 13.92
CA PHE A 212 -10.01 12.37 14.44
C PHE A 212 -10.22 12.69 15.93
N GLY A 213 -9.33 13.46 16.56
CA GLY A 213 -9.40 13.82 17.97
C GLY A 213 -9.14 12.66 18.95
N SER A 214 -8.95 11.43 18.46
CA SER A 214 -8.87 10.23 19.29
C SER A 214 -7.81 9.25 18.79
N LYS A 215 -7.04 8.68 19.73
CA LYS A 215 -6.10 7.57 19.46
C LYS A 215 -6.83 6.22 19.30
N LYS A 216 -8.15 6.17 19.52
CA LYS A 216 -8.97 4.96 19.52
C LYS A 216 -9.59 4.71 18.14
N GLY A 217 -10.06 3.48 17.91
CA GLY A 217 -10.71 3.07 16.66
C GLY A 217 -10.30 1.66 16.27
N LEU A 218 -10.53 1.31 15.02
CA LEU A 218 -9.84 0.20 14.36
C LEU A 218 -9.14 0.78 13.14
N LEU A 219 -7.82 0.87 13.16
CA LEU A 219 -7.03 1.29 12.00
C LEU A 219 -6.57 0.04 11.26
N MET A 220 -6.83 0.00 9.97
CA MET A 220 -6.51 -1.11 9.09
C MET A 220 -5.74 -0.58 7.89
N LYS A 221 -4.79 -1.39 7.43
CA LYS A 221 -4.07 -1.15 6.18
C LYS A 221 -4.23 -2.38 5.30
N PRO A 222 -5.26 -2.41 4.44
CA PRO A 222 -5.45 -3.51 3.52
C PRO A 222 -4.18 -3.84 2.75
N GLU A 223 -3.86 -5.13 2.70
CA GLU A 223 -2.70 -5.70 2.05
C GLU A 223 -3.09 -6.86 1.14
N GLY A 224 -2.32 -6.98 0.06
CA GLY A 224 -2.84 -7.67 -1.11
C GLY A 224 -3.81 -6.77 -1.87
N ILE A 225 -4.45 -7.34 -2.88
CA ILE A 225 -5.54 -6.69 -3.59
C ILE A 225 -6.79 -6.99 -2.77
N ALA A 226 -7.22 -6.00 -1.98
CA ALA A 226 -8.32 -6.11 -1.05
C ALA A 226 -9.11 -4.80 -1.05
N SER A 227 -10.36 -4.87 -1.47
CA SER A 227 -11.35 -3.81 -1.35
C SER A 227 -12.24 -4.12 -0.14
N VAL A 228 -13.56 -4.13 -0.34
CA VAL A 228 -14.58 -4.39 0.68
C VAL A 228 -15.31 -5.71 0.43
N GLU A 229 -14.62 -6.73 -0.11
CA GLU A 229 -15.21 -8.02 -0.44
C GLU A 229 -15.72 -8.75 0.82
N TYR A 230 -16.84 -9.47 0.67
CA TYR A 230 -17.37 -10.32 1.73
C TYR A 230 -16.68 -11.69 1.72
N HIS A 231 -16.06 -12.07 2.82
CA HIS A 231 -15.31 -13.31 3.04
C HIS A 231 -15.96 -14.26 4.05
N GLY A 232 -17.23 -14.04 4.44
CA GLY A 232 -17.94 -14.84 5.43
C GLY A 232 -18.05 -14.13 6.79
N ASP A 233 -18.67 -14.79 7.77
CA ASP A 233 -18.91 -14.23 9.11
C ASP A 233 -17.81 -14.61 10.12
N ASP A 234 -16.59 -14.86 9.65
CA ASP A 234 -15.43 -15.17 10.50
C ASP A 234 -14.27 -14.19 10.26
N TRP A 235 -13.92 -13.44 11.30
CA TRP A 235 -12.86 -12.43 11.29
C TRP A 235 -11.51 -12.95 10.81
N ARG A 236 -11.21 -14.24 10.98
CA ARG A 236 -9.95 -14.84 10.53
C ARG A 236 -9.74 -14.70 9.02
N PHE A 237 -10.81 -14.61 8.24
CA PHE A 237 -10.74 -14.34 6.80
C PHE A 237 -10.41 -12.87 6.46
N TYR A 238 -10.58 -11.96 7.40
CA TYR A 238 -10.37 -10.52 7.20
C TYR A 238 -9.06 -10.06 7.81
N GLU A 239 -8.63 -10.65 8.93
CA GLU A 239 -7.51 -10.16 9.73
C GLU A 239 -6.20 -10.00 8.93
N SER A 240 -5.87 -10.99 8.09
CA SER A 240 -4.65 -10.97 7.29
C SER A 240 -4.74 -10.01 6.09
N LEU A 241 -5.94 -9.82 5.54
CA LEU A 241 -6.20 -8.91 4.42
C LEU A 241 -6.19 -7.46 4.90
N TYR A 242 -6.97 -7.13 5.92
CA TYR A 242 -7.14 -5.75 6.39
C TYR A 242 -6.02 -5.28 7.31
N ARG A 243 -5.25 -6.21 7.90
CA ARG A 243 -4.11 -5.93 8.80
C ARG A 243 -4.40 -4.83 9.81
N PRO A 244 -5.23 -5.11 10.81
CA PRO A 244 -5.51 -4.14 11.85
C PRO A 244 -4.23 -3.82 12.65
N ASP A 245 -4.11 -2.58 13.13
CA ASP A 245 -2.98 -2.14 13.95
C ASP A 245 -3.02 -2.73 15.37
N ASN A 246 -4.22 -3.08 15.85
CA ASN A 246 -4.45 -3.83 17.09
C ASN A 246 -5.51 -4.92 16.89
N LYS A 247 -5.50 -5.94 17.76
CA LYS A 247 -6.57 -6.94 17.78
C LYS A 247 -7.93 -6.23 17.96
N PRO A 248 -8.89 -6.40 17.03
CA PRO A 248 -10.21 -5.79 17.18
C PRO A 248 -11.03 -6.50 18.25
N SER A 249 -11.94 -5.76 18.88
CA SER A 249 -13.03 -6.33 19.67
C SER A 249 -14.04 -7.03 18.76
N LEU A 250 -14.80 -7.99 19.28
CA LEU A 250 -15.84 -8.71 18.53
C LEU A 250 -16.81 -7.76 17.78
N ALA A 251 -17.27 -6.68 18.43
CA ALA A 251 -18.17 -5.71 17.80
C ALA A 251 -17.54 -5.02 16.56
N LYS A 252 -16.26 -4.66 16.63
CA LYS A 252 -15.51 -4.06 15.52
C LYS A 252 -15.27 -5.05 14.39
N SER A 253 -14.90 -6.29 14.72
CA SER A 253 -14.78 -7.37 13.73
C SER A 253 -16.11 -7.59 13.01
N LYS A 254 -17.21 -7.68 13.76
CA LYS A 254 -18.57 -7.83 13.23
C LYS A 254 -18.93 -6.67 12.31
N ARG A 255 -18.61 -5.42 12.71
CA ARG A 255 -18.89 -4.23 11.90
C ARG A 255 -18.23 -4.26 10.53
N VAL A 256 -16.99 -4.74 10.43
CA VAL A 256 -16.28 -4.93 9.15
C VAL A 256 -16.97 -5.99 8.29
N MET A 257 -17.34 -7.12 8.87
CA MET A 257 -18.03 -8.21 8.15
C MET A 257 -19.42 -7.78 7.67
N GLU A 258 -20.18 -7.06 8.51
CA GLU A 258 -21.49 -6.49 8.17
C GLU A 258 -21.37 -5.44 7.05
N PHE A 259 -20.32 -4.61 7.05
CA PHE A 259 -20.09 -3.66 5.95
C PHE A 259 -19.79 -4.37 4.64
N ALA A 260 -18.90 -5.36 4.66
CA ALA A 260 -18.60 -6.16 3.49
C ALA A 260 -19.84 -6.90 2.97
N HIS A 261 -20.66 -7.46 3.89
CA HIS A 261 -21.94 -8.08 3.54
C HIS A 261 -22.88 -7.07 2.88
N LEU A 262 -23.07 -5.90 3.48
CA LEU A 262 -23.93 -4.84 2.95
C LEU A 262 -23.51 -4.49 1.52
N VAL A 263 -22.22 -4.26 1.28
CA VAL A 263 -21.74 -3.90 -0.06
C VAL A 263 -21.96 -5.02 -1.08
N ASN A 264 -21.75 -6.28 -0.70
CA ASN A 264 -21.63 -7.36 -1.66
C ASN A 264 -22.89 -8.20 -1.88
N LEU A 265 -23.75 -8.31 -0.86
CA LEU A 265 -24.83 -9.30 -0.82
C LEU A 265 -26.21 -8.71 -0.49
N SER A 266 -26.29 -7.48 0.02
CA SER A 266 -27.58 -6.86 0.33
C SER A 266 -28.37 -6.51 -0.93
N SER A 267 -29.69 -6.44 -0.79
CA SER A 267 -30.53 -5.82 -1.82
C SER A 267 -30.16 -4.34 -2.04
N GLU A 268 -30.52 -3.78 -3.19
CA GLU A 268 -30.32 -2.35 -3.48
C GLU A 268 -31.04 -1.46 -2.46
N ASN A 269 -32.25 -1.84 -2.03
CA ASN A 269 -32.99 -1.09 -1.02
C ASN A 269 -32.29 -1.10 0.34
N GLU A 270 -31.80 -2.27 0.78
CA GLU A 270 -31.06 -2.40 2.04
C GLU A 270 -29.75 -1.60 2.01
N PHE A 271 -29.02 -1.64 0.89
CA PHE A 271 -27.81 -0.84 0.71
C PHE A 271 -28.11 0.65 0.82
N ARG A 272 -29.07 1.14 0.02
CA ARG A 272 -29.47 2.56 -0.01
C ARG A 272 -29.85 3.10 1.36
N THR A 273 -30.58 2.31 2.13
CA THR A 273 -31.09 2.72 3.45
C THR A 273 -30.05 2.58 4.57
N SER A 274 -29.04 1.73 4.41
CA SER A 274 -28.11 1.41 5.51
C SER A 274 -26.70 1.98 5.34
N ILE A 275 -26.25 2.25 4.10
CA ILE A 275 -24.84 2.57 3.80
C ILE A 275 -24.30 3.78 4.57
N GLU A 276 -25.14 4.79 4.81
CA GLU A 276 -24.75 5.98 5.55
C GLU A 276 -24.40 5.70 7.01
N SER A 277 -24.96 4.63 7.61
CA SER A 277 -24.57 4.21 8.95
C SER A 277 -23.17 3.60 8.99
N PHE A 278 -22.69 3.03 7.88
CA PHE A 278 -21.41 2.33 7.79
C PHE A 278 -20.28 3.22 7.27
N LEU A 279 -20.55 4.13 6.35
CA LEU A 279 -19.52 4.86 5.61
C LEU A 279 -19.63 6.36 5.85
N ASP A 280 -18.49 7.02 6.07
CA ASP A 280 -18.39 8.46 5.85
C ASP A 280 -18.46 8.73 4.34
N ILE A 281 -19.69 8.87 3.82
CA ILE A 281 -19.95 9.01 2.39
C ILE A 281 -19.23 10.25 1.85
N ASP A 282 -19.33 11.39 2.52
CA ASP A 282 -18.74 12.63 2.00
C ASP A 282 -17.21 12.53 1.96
N GLY A 283 -16.57 11.97 3.00
CA GLY A 283 -15.13 11.69 3.00
C GLY A 283 -14.72 10.70 1.90
N PHE A 284 -15.48 9.63 1.70
CA PHE A 284 -15.22 8.64 0.66
C PHE A 284 -15.35 9.23 -0.76
N LEU A 285 -16.35 10.09 -1.00
CA LEU A 285 -16.53 10.75 -2.28
C LEU A 285 -15.36 11.70 -2.60
N HIS A 286 -14.84 12.45 -1.62
CA HIS A 286 -13.63 13.26 -1.81
C HIS A 286 -12.40 12.37 -2.08
N PHE A 287 -12.30 11.24 -1.39
CA PHE A 287 -11.23 10.26 -1.60
C PHE A 287 -11.21 9.72 -3.03
N ILE A 288 -12.34 9.24 -3.58
CA ILE A 288 -12.39 8.72 -4.96
C ILE A 288 -12.29 9.85 -6.00
N ALA A 289 -12.86 11.02 -5.72
CA ALA A 289 -12.78 12.18 -6.61
C ALA A 289 -11.33 12.62 -6.80
N LEU A 290 -10.57 12.77 -5.71
CA LEU A 290 -9.19 13.22 -5.84
C LEU A 290 -8.28 12.15 -6.45
N ASN A 291 -8.46 10.87 -6.12
CA ASN A 291 -7.75 9.78 -6.82
C ASN A 291 -8.01 9.81 -8.34
N SER A 292 -9.24 10.12 -8.77
CA SER A 292 -9.56 10.28 -10.20
C SER A 292 -8.86 11.50 -10.80
N LEU A 293 -8.88 12.65 -10.11
CA LEU A 293 -8.26 13.89 -10.58
C LEU A 293 -6.74 13.74 -10.74
N ILE A 294 -6.05 13.18 -9.74
CA ILE A 294 -4.60 12.93 -9.78
C ILE A 294 -4.23 11.66 -10.57
N VAL A 295 -5.20 10.89 -11.06
CA VAL A 295 -4.97 9.62 -11.78
C VAL A 295 -4.10 8.66 -10.95
N ASN A 296 -4.62 8.25 -9.80
CA ASN A 296 -4.03 7.20 -8.97
C ASN A 296 -4.77 5.87 -9.22
N LEU A 297 -4.19 5.00 -10.04
CA LEU A 297 -4.77 3.70 -10.38
C LEU A 297 -4.29 2.57 -9.45
N ASP A 298 -3.19 2.77 -8.73
CA ASP A 298 -2.68 1.79 -7.74
C ASP A 298 -3.41 1.89 -6.39
N THR A 299 -4.72 2.06 -6.46
CA THR A 299 -5.65 2.20 -5.34
C THR A 299 -6.99 1.52 -5.68
N LEU A 300 -8.04 1.74 -4.88
CA LEU A 300 -9.41 1.24 -5.12
C LEU A 300 -9.92 1.45 -6.55
N LEU A 301 -9.38 2.42 -7.30
CA LEU A 301 -9.75 2.66 -8.70
C LEU A 301 -9.38 1.50 -9.64
N ALA A 302 -8.26 0.81 -9.48
CA ALA A 302 -7.95 -0.32 -10.38
C ALA A 302 -7.25 -1.47 -9.67
N MET A 303 -6.36 -1.16 -8.73
CA MET A 303 -5.68 -2.15 -7.92
C MET A 303 -5.95 -1.85 -6.44
N PRO A 304 -7.00 -2.42 -5.82
CA PRO A 304 -7.36 -2.18 -4.42
C PRO A 304 -6.24 -2.44 -3.41
N GLN A 305 -5.34 -1.48 -3.26
CA GLN A 305 -4.21 -1.45 -2.32
C GLN A 305 -3.85 0.01 -2.02
N ASN A 306 -2.82 0.26 -1.20
CA ASN A 306 -2.31 1.61 -0.92
C ASN A 306 -3.37 2.59 -0.38
N TYR A 307 -4.18 2.13 0.55
CA TYR A 307 -5.06 2.98 1.35
C TYR A 307 -5.08 2.49 2.80
N TYR A 308 -5.57 3.34 3.69
CA TYR A 308 -5.95 2.96 5.04
C TYR A 308 -7.46 3.05 5.20
N LEU A 309 -7.96 2.23 6.13
CA LEU A 309 -9.35 2.19 6.54
C LEU A 309 -9.38 2.39 8.07
N HIS A 310 -10.11 3.40 8.54
CA HIS A 310 -10.34 3.61 9.97
C HIS A 310 -11.82 3.46 10.30
N LEU A 311 -12.14 2.64 11.30
CA LEU A 311 -13.46 2.61 11.91
C LEU A 311 -13.48 3.55 13.11
N GLY A 312 -14.21 4.66 12.97
CA GLY A 312 -14.38 5.68 13.99
C GLY A 312 -15.08 5.14 15.24
N VAL A 313 -14.73 5.69 16.41
CA VAL A 313 -15.29 5.23 17.69
C VAL A 313 -16.66 5.84 17.98
N GLU A 314 -16.87 7.10 17.60
CA GLU A 314 -18.08 7.85 17.95
C GLU A 314 -19.21 7.58 16.98
N ASN A 315 -18.93 7.64 15.68
CA ASN A 315 -19.94 7.47 14.64
C ASN A 315 -20.05 6.03 14.11
N ASN A 316 -19.10 5.14 14.47
CA ASN A 316 -19.02 3.77 13.99
C ASN A 316 -19.02 3.66 12.44
N LYS A 317 -18.43 4.67 11.78
CA LYS A 317 -18.30 4.76 10.32
C LYS A 317 -16.87 4.50 9.85
N PHE A 318 -16.75 3.95 8.66
CA PHE A 318 -15.51 3.74 7.94
C PHE A 318 -15.07 5.03 7.24
N VAL A 319 -13.78 5.35 7.38
CA VAL A 319 -13.11 6.48 6.72
C VAL A 319 -11.94 5.93 5.91
N PHE A 320 -11.88 6.30 4.63
CA PHE A 320 -10.82 5.91 3.70
C PHE A 320 -9.84 7.06 3.49
N PHE A 321 -8.55 6.74 3.42
CA PHE A 321 -7.52 7.73 3.15
C PHE A 321 -6.27 7.14 2.47
N PRO A 322 -5.52 7.97 1.71
CA PRO A 322 -4.49 7.49 0.80
C PRO A 322 -3.23 6.99 1.51
N TRP A 323 -2.51 6.12 0.80
CA TRP A 323 -1.12 5.77 1.06
C TRP A 323 -0.39 5.55 -0.28
N ASP A 324 0.94 5.55 -0.31
CA ASP A 324 1.80 5.31 -1.49
C ASP A 324 1.31 6.00 -2.78
N LEU A 325 1.62 7.29 -2.92
CA LEU A 325 1.18 8.10 -4.07
C LEU A 325 2.30 8.33 -5.08
N ASP A 326 3.45 7.67 -4.95
CA ASP A 326 4.66 7.86 -5.76
C ASP A 326 4.47 7.52 -7.24
N ILE A 327 3.48 6.69 -7.57
CA ILE A 327 3.12 6.28 -8.94
C ILE A 327 1.74 6.81 -9.38
N SER A 328 1.26 7.88 -8.74
CA SER A 328 0.10 8.68 -9.20
C SER A 328 0.49 9.63 -10.36
N PHE A 329 -0.38 10.56 -10.75
CA PHE A 329 -0.17 11.51 -11.85
C PHE A 329 0.11 10.82 -13.18
N ALA A 330 -0.69 9.80 -13.51
CA ALA A 330 -0.51 8.91 -14.66
C ALA A 330 0.86 8.19 -14.67
N GLY A 331 1.41 7.95 -13.47
CA GLY A 331 2.69 7.30 -13.24
C GLY A 331 2.58 5.81 -12.94
N TRP A 332 1.43 5.16 -13.13
CA TRP A 332 1.30 3.74 -12.78
C TRP A 332 1.85 2.85 -13.90
N PRO A 333 2.90 2.03 -13.65
CA PRO A 333 3.52 1.22 -14.70
C PRO A 333 2.60 0.18 -15.35
N LEU A 334 1.55 -0.25 -14.63
CA LEU A 334 0.58 -1.24 -15.13
C LEU A 334 -0.65 -0.58 -15.80
N GLY A 335 -0.76 0.75 -15.76
CA GLY A 335 -1.89 1.51 -16.27
C GLY A 335 -1.93 1.69 -17.79
N GLY A 336 -0.93 1.15 -18.52
CA GLY A 336 -0.77 1.40 -19.96
C GLY A 336 -0.12 2.76 -20.22
N LYS A 337 -0.39 3.35 -21.40
CA LYS A 337 0.21 4.62 -21.83
C LYS A 337 -0.25 5.77 -20.94
N ALA A 338 0.67 6.66 -20.57
CA ALA A 338 0.37 7.82 -19.73
C ALA A 338 -0.67 8.74 -20.39
N GLU A 339 -0.64 8.87 -21.71
CA GLU A 339 -1.59 9.70 -22.48
C GLU A 339 -3.04 9.23 -22.33
N ASP A 340 -3.26 7.93 -22.18
CA ASP A 340 -4.57 7.35 -21.96
C ASP A 340 -4.97 7.49 -20.48
N GLN A 341 -4.04 7.20 -19.56
CA GLN A 341 -4.25 7.40 -18.12
C GLN A 341 -4.67 8.84 -17.78
N MET A 342 -4.05 9.86 -18.40
CA MET A 342 -4.42 11.27 -18.18
C MET A 342 -5.84 11.62 -18.64
N LYS A 343 -6.49 10.75 -19.42
CA LYS A 343 -7.89 10.90 -19.84
C LYS A 343 -8.87 10.15 -18.94
N LEU A 344 -8.42 9.56 -17.82
CA LEU A 344 -9.26 8.78 -16.90
C LEU A 344 -10.64 9.42 -16.68
N SER A 345 -11.70 8.61 -16.81
CA SER A 345 -13.07 9.09 -16.69
C SER A 345 -13.35 9.66 -15.30
N LEU A 346 -14.04 10.79 -15.26
CA LEU A 346 -14.56 11.37 -14.02
C LEU A 346 -15.83 10.65 -13.57
N GLU A 347 -16.64 10.15 -14.50
CA GLU A 347 -17.91 9.49 -14.20
C GLU A 347 -17.76 8.00 -13.88
N HIS A 348 -16.76 7.34 -14.47
CA HIS A 348 -16.38 5.95 -14.20
C HIS A 348 -14.88 5.89 -13.86
N PRO A 349 -14.48 6.36 -12.66
CA PRO A 349 -13.06 6.52 -12.32
C PRO A 349 -12.34 5.22 -11.99
N HIS A 350 -13.07 4.13 -11.74
CA HIS A 350 -12.47 2.82 -11.51
C HIS A 350 -12.31 2.01 -12.81
N SER A 351 -11.66 0.86 -12.71
CA SER A 351 -11.48 -0.08 -13.81
C SER A 351 -12.81 -0.54 -14.38
N SER A 352 -12.76 -1.10 -15.59
CA SER A 352 -13.92 -1.71 -16.25
C SER A 352 -14.50 -2.89 -15.48
N ASP A 353 -13.70 -3.55 -14.64
CA ASP A 353 -14.22 -4.51 -13.67
C ASP A 353 -15.04 -3.75 -12.61
N GLU A 354 -16.29 -4.19 -12.37
CA GLU A 354 -17.20 -3.60 -11.40
C GLU A 354 -16.50 -3.42 -10.03
N HIS A 355 -16.59 -2.22 -9.47
CA HIS A 355 -16.20 -1.93 -8.09
C HIS A 355 -17.47 -1.68 -7.26
N LYS A 356 -18.06 -2.77 -6.76
CA LYS A 356 -19.38 -2.78 -6.08
C LYS A 356 -19.68 -1.60 -5.18
N LEU A 357 -18.74 -1.17 -4.32
CA LEU A 357 -18.99 0.00 -3.45
C LEU A 357 -19.17 1.30 -4.24
N ILE A 358 -18.30 1.56 -5.23
CA ILE A 358 -18.31 2.80 -6.01
C ILE A 358 -19.53 2.78 -6.94
N ASP A 359 -19.75 1.66 -7.65
CA ASP A 359 -20.88 1.49 -8.56
C ASP A 359 -22.22 1.70 -7.85
N ARG A 360 -22.44 1.03 -6.71
CA ARG A 360 -23.70 1.13 -5.96
C ARG A 360 -23.90 2.52 -5.34
N LEU A 361 -22.83 3.18 -4.89
CA LEU A 361 -22.90 4.56 -4.40
C LEU A 361 -23.29 5.53 -5.53
N LEU A 362 -22.62 5.43 -6.69
CA LEU A 362 -22.87 6.32 -7.83
C LEU A 362 -24.18 6.01 -8.58
N ALA A 363 -24.78 4.82 -8.36
CA ALA A 363 -26.14 4.50 -8.77
C ALA A 363 -27.23 5.19 -7.93
N ILE A 364 -26.88 5.80 -6.79
CA ILE A 364 -27.79 6.61 -5.97
C ILE A 364 -27.71 8.05 -6.47
N GLU A 365 -28.80 8.56 -7.06
CA GLU A 365 -28.83 9.86 -7.72
C GLU A 365 -28.33 11.01 -6.84
N SER A 366 -28.78 11.08 -5.58
CA SER A 366 -28.35 12.12 -4.63
C SER A 366 -26.84 12.05 -4.34
N ILE A 367 -26.25 10.86 -4.25
CA ILE A 367 -24.81 10.64 -4.04
C ILE A 367 -24.03 10.98 -5.31
N LYS A 368 -24.53 10.62 -6.50
CA LYS A 368 -23.94 11.00 -7.79
C LYS A 368 -23.89 12.53 -7.94
N LEU A 369 -24.97 13.23 -7.58
CA LEU A 369 -25.01 14.69 -7.58
C LEU A 369 -24.00 15.30 -6.60
N LYS A 370 -23.86 14.72 -5.40
CA LYS A 370 -22.81 15.13 -4.44
C LYS A 370 -21.41 14.94 -5.02
N TYR A 371 -21.12 13.78 -5.60
CA TYR A 371 -19.83 13.49 -6.23
C TYR A 371 -19.50 14.48 -7.36
N ASN A 372 -20.44 14.73 -8.26
CA ASN A 372 -20.28 15.71 -9.34
C ASN A 372 -20.01 17.12 -8.81
N LYS A 373 -20.70 17.51 -7.72
CA LYS A 373 -20.46 18.80 -7.05
C LYS A 373 -19.06 18.87 -6.43
N ILE A 374 -18.57 17.79 -5.83
CA ILE A 374 -17.21 17.70 -5.27
C ILE A 374 -16.18 17.87 -6.38
N ILE A 375 -16.32 17.14 -7.50
CA ILE A 375 -15.41 17.27 -8.65
C ILE A 375 -15.36 18.71 -9.16
N ARG A 376 -16.51 19.35 -9.39
CA ARG A 376 -16.56 20.75 -9.85
C ARG A 376 -15.88 21.70 -8.88
N LYS A 377 -16.18 21.60 -7.57
CA LYS A 377 -15.53 22.43 -6.54
C LYS A 377 -14.02 22.26 -6.51
N LEU A 378 -13.53 21.03 -6.62
CA LEU A 378 -12.08 20.77 -6.64
C LEU A 378 -11.43 21.37 -7.89
N VAL A 379 -12.02 21.17 -9.07
CA VAL A 379 -11.53 21.67 -10.36
C VAL A 379 -11.55 23.20 -10.46
N GLU A 380 -12.57 23.85 -9.90
CA GLU A 380 -12.67 25.30 -9.81
C GLU A 380 -11.72 25.89 -8.74
N GLY A 381 -11.43 25.12 -7.70
CA GLY A 381 -10.57 25.51 -6.58
C GLY A 381 -9.12 25.01 -6.72
N ILE A 382 -8.74 24.11 -5.80
CA ILE A 382 -7.35 23.68 -5.59
C ILE A 382 -6.76 22.90 -6.77
N PHE A 383 -7.62 22.30 -7.61
CA PHE A 383 -7.24 21.56 -8.80
C PHE A 383 -7.36 22.40 -10.08
N SER A 384 -7.59 23.72 -9.98
CA SER A 384 -7.52 24.59 -11.15
C SER A 384 -6.08 24.68 -11.67
N LYS A 385 -5.89 24.80 -12.99
CA LYS A 385 -4.54 24.88 -13.61
C LYS A 385 -3.66 25.95 -12.95
N LYS A 386 -4.21 27.12 -12.64
CA LYS A 386 -3.50 28.22 -11.99
C LYS A 386 -3.00 27.83 -10.59
N GLN A 387 -3.86 27.21 -9.77
CA GLN A 387 -3.49 26.81 -8.40
C GLN A 387 -2.54 25.62 -8.40
N LEU A 388 -2.74 24.65 -9.30
CA LEU A 388 -1.84 23.50 -9.42
C LEU A 388 -0.43 23.93 -9.81
N ILE A 389 -0.27 24.76 -10.84
CA ILE A 389 1.04 25.27 -11.27
C ILE A 389 1.68 26.06 -10.13
N LYS A 390 0.98 27.07 -9.59
CA LYS A 390 1.48 27.91 -8.50
C LYS A 390 1.93 27.09 -7.28
N SER A 391 1.18 26.05 -6.93
CA SER A 391 1.51 25.21 -5.77
C SER A 391 2.68 24.30 -6.10
N PHE A 392 2.66 23.63 -7.26
CA PHE A 392 3.72 22.72 -7.69
C PHE A 392 5.07 23.43 -7.86
N GLU A 393 5.11 24.65 -8.38
CA GLU A 393 6.32 25.46 -8.51
C GLU A 393 7.01 25.66 -7.15
N LYS A 394 6.25 25.90 -6.08
CA LYS A 394 6.84 26.01 -4.73
C LYS A 394 7.51 24.72 -4.25
N PHE A 395 6.89 23.57 -4.51
CA PHE A 395 7.49 22.27 -4.20
C PHE A 395 8.76 22.04 -5.02
N GLU A 396 8.71 22.36 -6.32
CA GLU A 396 9.84 22.21 -7.24
C GLU A 396 11.01 23.11 -6.84
N GLU A 397 10.76 24.40 -6.56
CA GLU A 397 11.74 25.36 -6.06
C GLU A 397 12.39 24.90 -4.76
N THR A 398 11.59 24.35 -3.84
CA THR A 398 12.08 23.84 -2.55
C THR A 398 13.16 22.78 -2.76
N ILE A 399 12.95 21.82 -3.67
CA ILE A 399 13.79 20.63 -3.78
C ILE A 399 14.78 20.62 -4.94
N LEU A 400 14.72 21.58 -5.87
CA LEU A 400 15.49 21.55 -7.12
C LEU A 400 16.98 21.26 -6.86
N GLY A 401 17.63 22.06 -6.02
CA GLY A 401 19.04 21.89 -5.70
C GLY A 401 19.36 20.57 -4.97
N ALA A 402 18.46 20.10 -4.10
CA ALA A 402 18.65 18.82 -3.40
C ALA A 402 18.47 17.62 -4.34
N ARG A 403 17.58 17.71 -5.34
CA ARG A 403 17.37 16.69 -6.37
C ARG A 403 18.55 16.62 -7.35
N GLU A 404 19.17 17.74 -7.67
CA GLU A 404 20.42 17.78 -8.44
C GLU A 404 21.56 17.09 -7.68
N ARG A 405 21.73 17.40 -6.39
CA ARG A 405 22.71 16.73 -5.52
C ARG A 405 22.43 15.24 -5.36
N ASP A 406 21.16 14.82 -5.29
CA ASP A 406 20.76 13.41 -5.28
C ASP A 406 21.22 12.67 -6.54
N THR A 407 21.02 13.29 -7.70
CA THR A 407 21.44 12.74 -9.00
C THR A 407 22.97 12.63 -9.07
N ALA A 408 23.67 13.67 -8.64
CA ALA A 408 25.13 13.69 -8.57
C ALA A 408 25.67 12.60 -7.62
N ALA A 409 25.05 12.42 -6.45
CA ALA A 409 25.47 11.43 -5.47
C ALA A 409 25.25 9.98 -5.98
N THR A 410 24.13 9.72 -6.65
CA THR A 410 23.89 8.40 -7.28
C THR A 410 24.96 8.09 -8.34
N LYS A 411 25.34 9.10 -9.14
CA LYS A 411 26.41 8.98 -10.13
C LYS A 411 27.79 8.76 -9.48
N SER A 412 28.12 9.50 -8.41
CA SER A 412 29.41 9.38 -7.73
C SER A 412 29.62 8.01 -7.09
N ARG A 413 28.55 7.37 -6.60
CA ARG A 413 28.59 6.00 -6.07
C ARG A 413 28.60 4.91 -7.15
N ASN A 414 28.59 5.27 -8.43
CA ASN A 414 28.50 4.34 -9.56
C ASN A 414 27.34 3.34 -9.42
N GLU A 415 26.20 3.83 -8.90
CA GLU A 415 25.02 3.00 -8.72
C GLU A 415 24.20 2.95 -9.99
N ARG A 416 23.61 1.78 -10.28
CA ARG A 416 22.59 1.63 -11.34
C ARG A 416 21.40 2.59 -11.15
N GLY A 417 21.23 3.15 -9.96
CA GLY A 417 20.08 3.96 -9.59
C GLY A 417 18.80 3.14 -9.64
N TYR A 418 17.75 3.72 -10.20
CA TYR A 418 16.43 3.12 -10.29
C TYR A 418 16.16 2.65 -11.71
N PRO A 419 16.31 1.35 -12.03
CA PRO A 419 15.92 0.86 -13.33
C PRO A 419 14.41 0.96 -13.46
N SER A 420 13.94 1.93 -14.26
CA SER A 420 12.56 1.99 -14.70
C SER A 420 12.18 0.69 -15.41
N PRO A 421 10.97 0.14 -15.19
CA PRO A 421 10.46 -0.93 -16.04
C PRO A 421 10.59 -0.58 -17.52
N PHE A 422 10.81 -1.57 -18.39
CA PHE A 422 10.96 -1.31 -19.81
C PHE A 422 9.73 -0.57 -20.37
N GLY A 423 9.95 0.53 -21.09
CA GLY A 423 8.89 1.39 -21.62
C GLY A 423 8.17 2.26 -20.59
N TYR A 424 8.57 2.23 -19.32
CA TYR A 424 8.02 3.12 -18.29
C TYR A 424 8.60 4.53 -18.43
N ASN A 425 7.75 5.46 -18.86
CA ASN A 425 8.07 6.87 -19.00
C ASN A 425 6.90 7.71 -18.45
N PRO A 426 6.83 7.95 -17.13
CA PRO A 426 5.76 8.73 -16.55
C PRO A 426 5.89 10.20 -16.99
N PRO A 427 4.77 10.94 -17.15
CA PRO A 427 4.83 12.34 -17.55
C PRO A 427 5.44 13.19 -16.45
N SER A 428 6.05 14.33 -16.82
CA SER A 428 6.34 15.35 -15.81
C SER A 428 5.03 15.88 -15.19
N ILE A 429 5.09 16.42 -13.97
CA ILE A 429 3.89 16.95 -13.32
C ILE A 429 3.30 18.12 -14.12
N SER A 430 4.14 18.98 -14.72
CA SER A 430 3.65 20.06 -15.59
C SER A 430 2.93 19.53 -16.83
N GLN A 431 3.49 18.52 -17.51
CA GLN A 431 2.84 17.84 -18.64
C GLN A 431 1.51 17.21 -18.22
N PHE A 432 1.50 16.55 -17.05
CA PHE A 432 0.30 15.99 -16.47
C PHE A 432 -0.77 17.06 -16.24
N ILE A 433 -0.44 18.17 -15.57
CA ILE A 433 -1.37 19.25 -15.28
C ILE A 433 -2.00 19.76 -16.58
N ASP A 434 -1.18 20.03 -17.61
CA ASP A 434 -1.67 20.53 -18.89
C ASP A 434 -2.65 19.57 -19.58
N LYS A 435 -2.27 18.31 -19.72
CA LYS A 435 -3.05 17.30 -20.43
C LYS A 435 -4.29 16.88 -19.63
N ARG A 436 -4.15 16.68 -18.31
CA ARG A 436 -5.24 16.26 -17.42
C ARG A 436 -6.31 17.33 -17.30
N ILE A 437 -5.93 18.61 -17.09
CA ILE A 437 -6.91 19.71 -17.02
C ILE A 437 -7.65 19.88 -18.34
N SER A 438 -6.96 19.71 -19.47
CA SER A 438 -7.61 19.75 -20.79
C SER A 438 -8.63 18.63 -20.95
N SER A 439 -8.32 17.41 -20.50
CA SER A 439 -9.28 16.30 -20.49
C SER A 439 -10.46 16.55 -19.56
N ILE A 440 -10.21 16.98 -18.31
CA ILE A 440 -11.25 17.31 -17.34
C ILE A 440 -12.24 18.33 -17.91
N LYS A 441 -11.76 19.40 -18.55
CA LYS A 441 -12.62 20.41 -19.18
C LYS A 441 -13.51 19.82 -20.27
N ARG A 442 -12.94 18.98 -21.15
CA ARG A 442 -13.72 18.30 -22.20
C ARG A 442 -14.76 17.37 -21.61
N GLN A 443 -14.42 16.62 -20.56
CA GLN A 443 -15.37 15.74 -19.86
C GLN A 443 -16.52 16.51 -19.21
N LEU A 444 -16.21 17.57 -18.45
CA LEU A 444 -17.23 18.39 -17.79
C LEU A 444 -18.15 19.15 -18.79
N ASN A 445 -17.66 19.40 -20.00
CA ASN A 445 -18.43 20.01 -21.09
C ASN A 445 -19.16 18.97 -21.98
N GLY A 446 -19.11 17.68 -21.64
CA GLY A 446 -19.74 16.61 -22.43
C GLY A 446 -19.09 16.33 -23.78
N GLN A 447 -17.84 16.78 -23.99
CA GLN A 447 -17.11 16.61 -25.25
C GLN A 447 -16.35 15.26 -25.31
N GLU A 448 -16.10 14.62 -24.17
CA GLU A 448 -15.53 13.27 -24.09
C GLU A 448 -16.03 12.54 -22.83
N SER A 449 -16.16 11.21 -22.87
CA SER A 449 -16.55 10.39 -21.70
C SER A 449 -15.39 10.03 -20.76
N GLY A 450 -14.16 10.25 -21.24
CA GLY A 450 -12.93 9.82 -20.59
C GLY A 450 -12.58 8.34 -20.85
N TYR A 451 -11.38 7.98 -20.42
CA TYR A 451 -10.79 6.65 -20.53
C TYR A 451 -11.18 5.80 -19.31
N ILE A 452 -11.63 4.57 -19.55
CA ILE A 452 -11.86 3.57 -18.51
C ILE A 452 -10.70 2.56 -18.59
N PHE A 453 -10.01 2.35 -17.47
CA PHE A 453 -8.91 1.39 -17.44
C PHE A 453 -9.44 -0.04 -17.56
N ILE A 454 -8.83 -0.85 -18.43
CA ILE A 454 -9.21 -2.25 -18.64
C ILE A 454 -8.04 -3.14 -18.23
N HIS A 455 -8.30 -4.10 -17.33
CA HIS A 455 -7.32 -5.13 -17.00
C HIS A 455 -7.06 -6.02 -18.23
N LYS A 456 -5.85 -5.94 -18.80
CA LYS A 456 -5.54 -6.57 -20.09
C LYS A 456 -5.51 -8.12 -20.13
N ARG A 457 -5.96 -8.86 -19.10
CA ARG A 457 -6.23 -10.33 -19.17
C ARG A 457 -7.17 -10.85 -18.06
N PRO A 458 -8.24 -11.59 -18.39
CA PRO A 458 -8.80 -12.62 -17.52
C PRO A 458 -7.70 -13.68 -17.26
N GLY A 459 -7.43 -14.02 -15.99
CA GLY A 459 -6.40 -15.03 -15.66
C GLY A 459 -4.93 -14.54 -15.70
N GLY A 460 -4.69 -13.24 -15.91
CA GLY A 460 -3.37 -12.65 -15.62
C GLY A 460 -3.02 -12.74 -14.12
N ARG A 461 -1.73 -12.58 -13.77
CA ARG A 461 -1.22 -12.67 -12.38
C ARG A 461 -1.92 -11.73 -11.38
N LEU A 462 -2.69 -10.75 -11.86
CA LEU A 462 -3.43 -9.75 -11.08
C LEU A 462 -4.94 -9.69 -11.40
N GLY A 463 -5.41 -10.16 -12.57
CA GLY A 463 -6.82 -10.04 -12.98
C GLY A 463 -7.79 -10.94 -12.20
N HIS A 464 -7.33 -12.10 -11.74
CA HIS A 464 -8.09 -12.98 -10.84
C HIS A 464 -8.10 -12.51 -9.38
N LEU A 465 -7.33 -11.47 -9.04
CA LEU A 465 -7.27 -10.89 -7.70
C LEU A 465 -8.16 -9.64 -7.58
N ALA A 466 -8.53 -9.01 -8.72
CA ALA A 466 -9.45 -7.87 -8.77
C ALA A 466 -10.93 -8.32 -8.81
N GLN A 467 -11.21 -9.54 -9.26
CA GLN A 467 -12.56 -10.09 -9.25
C GLN A 467 -12.81 -10.84 -7.94
N SER A 468 -13.93 -10.54 -7.29
CA SER A 468 -14.44 -11.16 -6.05
C SER A 468 -14.69 -12.68 -6.10
N SER A 469 -14.19 -13.37 -7.13
CA SER A 469 -14.51 -14.74 -7.46
C SER A 469 -13.83 -15.74 -6.52
N PHE A 470 -14.56 -16.80 -6.17
CA PHE A 470 -14.03 -17.86 -5.31
C PHE A 470 -13.22 -18.85 -6.15
N GLY A 471 -12.03 -18.40 -6.54
CA GLY A 471 -11.04 -19.21 -7.25
C GLY A 471 -10.10 -19.98 -6.32
N ARG A 472 -9.03 -20.56 -6.88
CA ARG A 472 -8.00 -21.34 -6.15
C ARG A 472 -7.38 -20.58 -4.97
N GLY A 473 -7.19 -19.26 -5.10
CA GLY A 473 -6.63 -18.43 -4.03
C GLY A 473 -7.53 -18.37 -2.80
N ARG A 474 -8.85 -18.22 -3.01
CA ARG A 474 -9.84 -18.21 -1.94
C ARG A 474 -10.03 -19.60 -1.34
N LEU A 475 -9.98 -20.66 -2.17
CA LEU A 475 -9.92 -22.03 -1.66
C LEU A 475 -8.73 -22.25 -0.71
N ALA A 476 -7.53 -21.80 -1.10
CA ALA A 476 -6.35 -21.89 -0.24
C ALA A 476 -6.54 -21.17 1.10
N MET A 477 -7.19 -20.00 1.06
CA MET A 477 -7.51 -19.24 2.27
C MET A 477 -8.48 -19.98 3.19
N HIS A 478 -9.56 -20.56 2.65
CA HIS A 478 -10.50 -21.40 3.41
C HIS A 478 -9.79 -22.60 4.04
N MET A 479 -8.92 -23.27 3.29
CA MET A 479 -8.14 -24.38 3.83
C MET A 479 -7.22 -23.94 4.99
N LEU A 480 -6.54 -22.80 4.89
CA LEU A 480 -5.68 -22.29 5.97
C LEU A 480 -6.49 -21.91 7.20
N VAL A 481 -7.54 -21.11 7.03
CA VAL A 481 -8.30 -20.56 8.16
C VAL A 481 -9.05 -21.66 8.92
N GLN A 482 -9.56 -22.67 8.21
CA GLN A 482 -10.35 -23.75 8.82
C GLN A 482 -9.49 -24.94 9.22
N GLY A 483 -8.39 -25.21 8.51
CA GLY A 483 -7.48 -26.32 8.78
C GLY A 483 -6.42 -26.04 9.84
N ASP A 484 -5.99 -24.80 10.04
CA ASP A 484 -5.02 -24.43 11.09
C ASP A 484 -5.66 -24.42 12.49
N ILE A 485 -5.81 -25.62 13.07
CA ILE A 485 -6.49 -25.83 14.36
C ILE A 485 -5.64 -25.27 15.51
N ASN A 486 -4.32 -25.43 15.43
CA ASN A 486 -3.40 -25.02 16.48
C ASN A 486 -2.98 -23.54 16.38
N LYS A 487 -3.36 -22.84 15.31
CA LYS A 487 -3.08 -21.42 15.02
C LYS A 487 -1.59 -21.12 14.83
N ASP A 488 -0.83 -22.08 14.32
CA ASP A 488 0.60 -21.93 14.05
C ASP A 488 0.89 -21.32 12.66
N LYS A 489 -0.16 -21.08 11.85
CA LYS A 489 -0.15 -20.57 10.47
C LYS A 489 0.33 -21.58 9.42
N TRP A 490 0.38 -22.85 9.79
CA TRP A 490 0.65 -23.97 8.91
C TRP A 490 -0.48 -25.00 9.01
N ILE A 491 -0.61 -25.82 7.98
CA ILE A 491 -1.49 -26.98 8.00
C ILE A 491 -0.62 -28.22 8.02
N SER A 492 -0.67 -28.98 9.13
CA SER A 492 -0.09 -30.32 9.19
C SER A 492 -0.92 -31.32 8.39
N LYS A 493 -0.33 -32.48 8.06
CA LYS A 493 -1.07 -33.59 7.46
C LYS A 493 -2.36 -33.91 8.23
N LYS A 494 -2.27 -34.07 9.56
CA LYS A 494 -3.42 -34.40 10.43
C LYS A 494 -4.53 -33.36 10.35
N GLU A 495 -4.16 -32.09 10.35
CA GLU A 495 -5.10 -30.96 10.21
C GLU A 495 -5.81 -30.96 8.86
N LEU A 496 -5.07 -31.20 7.78
CA LEU A 496 -5.68 -31.28 6.44
C LEU A 496 -6.68 -32.44 6.34
N LEU A 497 -6.33 -33.62 6.85
CA LEU A 497 -7.23 -34.78 6.83
C LEU A 497 -8.53 -34.50 7.59
N LYS A 498 -8.40 -33.87 8.76
CA LYS A 498 -9.57 -33.49 9.56
C LYS A 498 -10.43 -32.48 8.80
N LEU A 499 -9.82 -31.44 8.23
CA LEU A 499 -10.53 -30.44 7.43
C LEU A 499 -11.33 -31.07 6.29
N LEU A 500 -10.71 -31.94 5.49
CA LEU A 500 -11.37 -32.58 4.35
C LEU A 500 -12.50 -33.51 4.79
N SER A 501 -12.34 -34.20 5.92
CA SER A 501 -13.43 -34.98 6.52
C SER A 501 -14.58 -34.09 6.93
N ASP A 502 -14.30 -33.02 7.68
CA ASP A 502 -15.31 -32.07 8.16
C ASP A 502 -16.06 -31.40 6.99
N TRP A 503 -15.34 -31.08 5.89
CA TRP A 503 -15.93 -30.57 4.66
C TRP A 503 -16.91 -31.55 4.03
N PHE A 504 -16.49 -32.80 3.85
CA PHE A 504 -17.37 -33.82 3.28
C PHE A 504 -18.59 -34.06 4.17
N ASP A 505 -18.41 -34.14 5.48
CA ASP A 505 -19.51 -34.30 6.45
C ASP A 505 -20.49 -33.12 6.44
N SER A 506 -20.00 -31.90 6.21
CA SER A 506 -20.85 -30.71 6.07
C SER A 506 -21.68 -30.72 4.80
N MET A 507 -21.15 -31.32 3.72
CA MET A 507 -21.84 -31.47 2.43
C MET A 507 -22.85 -32.63 2.44
N ASP A 508 -22.48 -33.76 3.03
CA ASP A 508 -23.30 -34.98 3.11
C ASP A 508 -24.21 -34.96 4.34
N GLN A 509 -25.11 -33.98 4.40
CA GLN A 509 -26.02 -33.79 5.54
C GLN A 509 -26.94 -35.00 5.78
N LYS A 510 -27.26 -35.76 4.72
CA LYS A 510 -28.07 -36.98 4.78
C LYS A 510 -27.26 -38.21 5.18
N LYS A 511 -25.93 -38.10 5.31
CA LYS A 511 -25.01 -39.18 5.68
C LYS A 511 -25.10 -40.40 4.76
N VAL A 512 -25.27 -40.18 3.47
CA VAL A 512 -25.35 -41.24 2.45
C VAL A 512 -23.97 -41.85 2.16
N GLY A 513 -22.90 -41.11 2.46
CA GLY A 513 -21.50 -41.48 2.26
C GLY A 513 -20.97 -41.18 0.85
N LYS A 514 -21.84 -40.73 -0.07
CA LYS A 514 -21.50 -40.40 -1.45
C LYS A 514 -22.41 -39.30 -2.00
N LEU A 515 -21.88 -38.47 -2.89
CA LEU A 515 -22.60 -37.37 -3.54
C LEU A 515 -22.32 -37.41 -5.04
N ASN A 516 -23.34 -37.32 -5.89
CA ASN A 516 -23.09 -37.14 -7.32
C ASN A 516 -22.57 -35.72 -7.62
N LYS A 517 -22.08 -35.46 -8.84
CA LYS A 517 -21.51 -34.16 -9.23
C LYS A 517 -22.39 -32.96 -8.89
N THR A 518 -23.68 -33.05 -9.19
CA THR A 518 -24.64 -31.96 -8.97
C THR A 518 -24.86 -31.71 -7.48
N GLU A 519 -25.03 -32.78 -6.70
CA GLU A 519 -25.19 -32.72 -5.25
C GLU A 519 -23.94 -32.14 -4.58
N PHE A 520 -22.76 -32.64 -4.97
CA PHE A 520 -21.47 -32.19 -4.46
C PHE A 520 -21.26 -30.69 -4.70
N ILE A 521 -21.40 -30.24 -5.95
CA ILE A 521 -21.18 -28.82 -6.30
C ILE A 521 -22.18 -27.91 -5.57
N LYS A 522 -23.44 -28.33 -5.47
CA LYS A 522 -24.48 -27.57 -4.75
C LYS A 522 -24.19 -27.46 -3.25
N ALA A 523 -23.54 -28.46 -2.66
CA ALA A 523 -23.25 -28.53 -1.23
C ALA A 523 -21.92 -27.88 -0.83
N LEU A 524 -21.01 -27.57 -1.76
CA LEU A 524 -19.72 -26.92 -1.46
C LEU A 524 -19.80 -25.66 -0.57
N PRO A 525 -20.82 -24.78 -0.69
CA PRO A 525 -20.98 -23.66 0.24
C PRO A 525 -21.12 -24.09 1.71
N ASP A 526 -21.66 -25.27 1.99
CA ASP A 526 -21.81 -25.82 3.35
C ASP A 526 -20.46 -26.17 3.97
N ALA A 527 -19.51 -26.65 3.16
CA ALA A 527 -18.14 -26.89 3.59
C ALA A 527 -17.37 -25.59 3.86
N PHE A 528 -17.56 -24.57 3.02
CA PHE A 528 -16.77 -23.34 3.10
C PHE A 528 -17.30 -22.31 4.09
N TYR A 529 -18.60 -22.33 4.39
CA TYR A 529 -19.27 -21.40 5.31
C TYR A 529 -20.08 -22.19 6.34
N THR A 530 -19.35 -22.93 7.19
CA THR A 530 -19.93 -23.78 8.24
C THR A 530 -20.74 -23.01 9.28
N ASN A 531 -20.32 -21.77 9.57
CA ASN A 531 -20.99 -20.85 10.49
C ASN A 531 -21.21 -19.51 9.79
N GLY A 532 -22.46 -19.18 9.47
CA GLY A 532 -22.83 -17.85 8.97
C GLY A 532 -23.53 -17.84 7.61
N ARG A 533 -23.65 -16.64 7.04
CA ARG A 533 -24.37 -16.39 5.80
C ARG A 533 -23.53 -16.87 4.61
N LYS A 534 -24.13 -17.75 3.81
CA LYS A 534 -23.58 -18.26 2.56
C LYS A 534 -23.80 -17.21 1.46
N PRO A 535 -22.79 -16.86 0.67
CA PRO A 535 -23.03 -15.96 -0.45
C PRO A 535 -23.91 -16.63 -1.52
N ILE A 536 -24.66 -15.83 -2.26
CA ILE A 536 -25.58 -16.30 -3.30
C ILE A 536 -24.80 -16.51 -4.60
N GLY A 537 -25.02 -17.64 -5.28
CA GLY A 537 -24.40 -17.98 -6.55
C GLY A 537 -23.44 -19.18 -6.48
N PRO A 538 -22.83 -19.56 -7.62
CA PRO A 538 -21.91 -20.70 -7.67
C PRO A 538 -20.66 -20.39 -6.86
N ILE A 539 -20.51 -21.11 -5.75
CA ILE A 539 -19.32 -21.05 -4.91
C ILE A 539 -18.82 -22.48 -4.70
N PRO A 540 -17.57 -22.79 -5.10
CA PRO A 540 -16.57 -21.91 -5.71
C PRO A 540 -16.84 -21.70 -7.21
N GLU A 541 -15.94 -21.02 -7.94
CA GLU A 541 -16.01 -20.94 -9.41
C GLU A 541 -16.10 -22.34 -10.04
N LEU A 542 -16.76 -22.46 -11.21
CA LEU A 542 -17.07 -23.76 -11.83
C LEU A 542 -15.84 -24.66 -11.96
N TYR A 543 -14.73 -24.15 -12.52
CA TYR A 543 -13.49 -24.93 -12.67
C TYR A 543 -12.92 -25.43 -11.32
N VAL A 544 -13.11 -24.67 -10.23
CA VAL A 544 -12.70 -25.10 -8.88
C VAL A 544 -13.65 -26.17 -8.36
N SER A 545 -14.96 -25.98 -8.56
CA SER A 545 -15.98 -26.92 -8.11
C SER A 545 -15.87 -28.27 -8.80
N GLU A 546 -15.61 -28.27 -10.11
CA GLU A 546 -15.37 -29.46 -10.92
C GLU A 546 -14.03 -30.09 -10.57
N GLY A 547 -12.97 -29.31 -10.40
CA GLY A 547 -11.68 -29.83 -9.95
C GLY A 547 -11.74 -30.52 -8.58
N LEU A 548 -12.48 -29.95 -7.63
CA LEU A 548 -12.72 -30.59 -6.32
C LEU A 548 -13.56 -31.86 -6.45
N PHE A 549 -14.57 -31.87 -7.32
CA PHE A 549 -15.35 -33.07 -7.60
C PHE A 549 -14.47 -34.17 -8.21
N SER A 550 -13.67 -33.88 -9.24
CA SER A 550 -12.75 -34.86 -9.85
C SER A 550 -11.74 -35.42 -8.86
N LEU A 551 -11.33 -34.63 -7.85
CA LEU A 551 -10.48 -35.13 -6.76
C LEU A 551 -11.26 -36.06 -5.81
N ALA A 552 -12.55 -35.83 -5.64
CA ALA A 552 -13.44 -36.63 -4.80
C ALA A 552 -14.02 -37.87 -5.51
N ASP A 553 -13.96 -37.93 -6.84
CA ASP A 553 -14.38 -39.03 -7.74
C ASP A 553 -13.14 -39.63 -8.43
N SER A 554 -12.15 -40.06 -7.64
CA SER A 554 -10.85 -40.50 -8.15
C SER A 554 -10.90 -41.81 -8.95
N ASP A 555 -11.95 -42.60 -8.77
CA ASP A 555 -12.27 -43.84 -9.46
C ASP A 555 -13.17 -43.65 -10.70
N ASN A 556 -13.63 -42.41 -10.95
CA ASN A 556 -14.49 -42.04 -12.09
C ASN A 556 -15.80 -42.84 -12.15
N ASP A 557 -16.41 -43.12 -11.00
CA ASP A 557 -17.71 -43.78 -10.90
C ASP A 557 -18.88 -42.77 -10.87
N GLY A 558 -18.56 -41.48 -10.91
CA GLY A 558 -19.52 -40.38 -10.88
C GLY A 558 -19.97 -40.02 -9.46
N MET A 559 -19.35 -40.59 -8.43
CA MET A 559 -19.71 -40.41 -7.02
C MET A 559 -18.53 -39.89 -6.21
N ALA A 560 -18.66 -38.67 -5.70
CA ALA A 560 -17.71 -38.12 -4.74
C ALA A 560 -17.83 -38.84 -3.39
N THR A 561 -16.73 -39.37 -2.87
CA THR A 561 -16.68 -39.96 -1.52
C THR A 561 -15.65 -39.29 -0.62
N LYS A 562 -15.88 -39.34 0.70
CA LYS A 562 -14.91 -38.86 1.70
C LYS A 562 -13.55 -39.51 1.52
N LYS A 563 -13.53 -40.83 1.29
CA LYS A 563 -12.30 -41.61 1.13
C LYS A 563 -11.51 -41.14 -0.08
N SER A 564 -12.16 -40.97 -1.22
CA SER A 564 -11.53 -40.52 -2.46
C SER A 564 -10.99 -39.09 -2.33
N LEU A 565 -11.79 -38.16 -1.77
CA LEU A 565 -11.37 -36.78 -1.53
C LEU A 565 -10.11 -36.70 -0.64
N ILE A 566 -10.09 -37.42 0.48
CA ILE A 566 -8.95 -37.47 1.38
C ILE A 566 -7.72 -38.07 0.68
N SER A 567 -7.88 -39.21 0.01
CA SER A 567 -6.77 -39.93 -0.65
C SER A 567 -6.08 -39.08 -1.72
N SER A 568 -6.86 -38.33 -2.50
CA SER A 568 -6.35 -37.45 -3.57
C SER A 568 -5.49 -36.30 -3.03
N PHE A 569 -5.88 -35.70 -1.91
CA PHE A 569 -5.08 -34.65 -1.26
C PHE A 569 -3.85 -35.22 -0.53
N GLU A 570 -3.92 -36.42 0.07
CA GLU A 570 -2.76 -37.09 0.64
C GLU A 570 -1.68 -37.42 -0.40
N GLY A 571 -2.08 -37.98 -1.55
CA GLY A 571 -1.15 -38.29 -2.65
C GLY A 571 -0.42 -37.05 -3.15
N THR A 572 -1.13 -35.92 -3.17
CA THR A 572 -0.59 -34.61 -3.55
C THR A 572 0.38 -34.05 -2.51
N LEU A 573 0.04 -34.13 -1.21
CA LEU A 573 0.94 -33.72 -0.13
C LEU A 573 2.28 -34.44 -0.17
N LYS A 574 2.27 -35.77 -0.40
CA LYS A 574 3.49 -36.58 -0.52
C LYS A 574 4.41 -36.07 -1.64
N LYS A 575 3.84 -35.60 -2.75
CA LYS A 575 4.60 -35.05 -3.89
C LYS A 575 5.19 -33.66 -3.61
N MET A 576 4.64 -32.91 -2.65
CA MET A 576 5.00 -31.51 -2.38
C MET A 576 5.86 -31.32 -1.13
N ALA A 577 5.92 -32.32 -0.25
CA ALA A 577 6.78 -32.35 0.92
C ALA A 577 8.26 -32.58 0.56
N LEU A 578 8.79 -31.78 -0.38
CA LEU A 578 10.22 -31.66 -0.62
C LEU A 578 10.84 -30.94 0.58
N VAL A 579 11.45 -31.75 1.45
CA VAL A 579 12.37 -31.39 2.54
C VAL A 579 11.73 -30.95 3.88
N ASN A 580 11.74 -31.89 4.84
CA ASN A 580 11.72 -31.71 6.31
C ASN A 580 10.71 -30.72 6.93
N ASN A 581 9.38 -30.99 6.86
CA ASN A 581 8.46 -30.68 8.00
C ASN A 581 6.96 -31.06 7.87
N GLU A 582 6.48 -31.80 6.86
CA GLU A 582 5.07 -32.25 6.73
C GLU A 582 3.97 -31.16 6.92
N LYS A 583 4.33 -29.87 6.81
CA LYS A 583 3.46 -28.72 7.09
C LYS A 583 3.42 -27.80 5.88
N LEU A 584 2.22 -27.32 5.53
CA LEU A 584 2.02 -26.36 4.44
C LEU A 584 1.75 -24.96 4.98
N ASN A 585 2.55 -23.99 4.53
CA ASN A 585 2.19 -22.57 4.67
C ASN A 585 1.33 -22.12 3.47
N GLN A 586 0.86 -20.87 3.50
CA GLN A 586 0.01 -20.30 2.44
C GLN A 586 0.60 -20.43 1.02
N GLN A 587 1.89 -20.22 0.85
CA GLN A 587 2.53 -20.25 -0.47
C GLN A 587 2.63 -21.69 -1.00
N SER A 588 3.04 -22.63 -0.15
CA SER A 588 3.12 -24.05 -0.49
C SER A 588 1.73 -24.61 -0.81
N LEU A 589 0.71 -24.22 -0.03
CA LEU A 589 -0.67 -24.63 -0.27
C LEU A 589 -1.26 -24.07 -1.56
N LEU A 590 -1.01 -22.79 -1.87
CA LEU A 590 -1.47 -22.21 -3.14
C LEU A 590 -0.81 -22.91 -4.34
N THR A 591 0.49 -23.20 -4.22
CA THR A 591 1.22 -23.99 -5.23
C THR A 591 0.62 -25.38 -5.35
N ALA A 592 0.22 -25.98 -4.22
CA ALA A 592 -0.41 -27.29 -4.19
C ALA A 592 -1.72 -27.33 -4.96
N ILE A 593 -2.64 -26.43 -4.62
CA ILE A 593 -3.95 -26.33 -5.25
C ILE A 593 -3.81 -26.07 -6.76
N ARG A 594 -2.84 -25.27 -7.17
CA ARG A 594 -2.58 -24.98 -8.59
C ARG A 594 -2.16 -26.20 -9.40
N SER A 595 -1.51 -27.19 -8.79
CA SER A 595 -1.08 -28.39 -9.52
C SER A 595 -2.17 -29.45 -9.63
N ILE A 596 -3.24 -29.37 -8.83
CA ILE A 596 -4.31 -30.37 -8.78
C ILE A 596 -5.64 -29.88 -9.36
N ILE A 597 -5.87 -28.56 -9.37
CA ILE A 597 -7.03 -27.94 -10.01
C ILE A 597 -6.51 -27.04 -11.13
N SER A 598 -6.68 -27.48 -12.37
CA SER A 598 -6.40 -26.67 -13.57
C SER A 598 -7.51 -25.64 -13.80
N GLN A 599 -7.13 -24.48 -14.33
CA GLN A 599 -8.07 -23.48 -14.83
C GLN A 599 -8.48 -23.78 -16.25
#